data_AF-A0A956N8T0-F1
#
_entry.id   AF-A0A956N8T0-F1
#
_cell.length_a   1.000
_cell.length_b   1.000
_cell.length_c   1.000
_cell.angle_alpha   90.00
_cell.angle_beta   90.00
_cell.angle_gamma   90.00
#
_symmetry.space_group_name_H-M   'P 1'
#
loop_
_entity.id
_entity.type
_entity.pdbx_description
1 polymer ?
#
loop_
_entity_poly.entity_id
_entity_poly.type
_entity_poly.pdbx_seq_one_letter_code
_entity_poly.pdbx_strand_id
1 'polypeptide(L)'
;MIHFQSSASFVRSVSATLSVAIAIGALFAPGAMADDRKKVGNGPKHEGGVIYLSVIGDLPSGSLVGDCYSFPRIAPQDAVTEIPSDGTPKVCVVYAAFPEGTEMDLTGVTLGVEYDPSIELTGYGYCQGEGVLVGTPTWPSSGAGLAMTFIPHLTENPTPIAWFVFQASEPGEFRLVPHPIPTHGGRFANFDAIPWLEPITGYGTIRAGSPGYVPMPGDPDPIGICCVGECLQLTAFECAYHDGLFLGEGSCSVSPCADDAEKGACCLGDGCELVSRAECYRSNGAFAGEGTACESTPCDESDR
;
A
#
# COMPACT_ATOMS: atom_id res chain seq x y z
N MET A 1 46.11 -13.18 14.76
CA MET A 1 47.11 -12.30 14.11
C MET A 1 46.90 -12.43 12.60
N ILE A 2 45.99 -11.67 11.99
CA ILE A 2 46.11 -10.26 11.57
C ILE A 2 47.37 -10.03 10.73
N HIS A 3 47.19 -9.89 9.41
CA HIS A 3 47.42 -8.62 8.73
C HIS A 3 46.60 -8.52 7.45
N PHE A 4 45.62 -7.61 7.47
CA PHE A 4 44.96 -7.00 6.31
C PHE A 4 45.92 -5.98 5.69
N GLN A 5 45.97 -5.91 4.36
CA GLN A 5 46.37 -4.69 3.66
C GLN A 5 45.23 -4.19 2.78
N SER A 6 44.97 -2.91 3.01
CA SER A 6 43.98 -2.03 2.42
C SER A 6 44.30 -1.70 0.96
N SER A 7 43.27 -1.56 0.14
CA SER A 7 43.29 -0.67 -1.01
C SER A 7 41.88 -0.13 -1.23
N ALA A 8 41.66 1.06 -0.67
CA ALA A 8 40.55 1.92 -0.98
C ALA A 8 40.61 2.33 -2.47
N SER A 9 39.47 2.25 -3.16
CA SER A 9 39.26 2.97 -4.42
C SER A 9 37.97 3.79 -4.32
N PHE A 10 38.18 4.99 -3.81
CA PHE A 10 37.64 6.26 -4.29
C PHE A 10 36.29 6.22 -5.03
N VAL A 11 35.26 6.58 -4.26
CA VAL A 11 33.94 7.03 -4.68
C VAL A 11 34.05 8.07 -5.80
N ARG A 12 33.56 7.74 -7.00
CA ARG A 12 33.09 8.74 -7.98
C ARG A 12 31.57 8.84 -7.86
N SER A 13 31.15 9.68 -6.93
CA SER A 13 29.83 10.30 -6.92
C SER A 13 29.87 11.46 -7.91
N VAL A 14 29.17 11.39 -9.04
CA VAL A 14 28.55 12.54 -9.74
C VAL A 14 27.41 12.02 -10.64
N SER A 15 26.18 12.37 -10.29
CA SER A 15 25.05 12.65 -11.20
C SER A 15 24.49 11.50 -12.08
N ALA A 16 23.83 10.52 -11.46
CA ALA A 16 22.85 9.64 -12.14
C ALA A 16 21.45 9.65 -11.50
N THR A 17 21.28 10.37 -10.37
CA THR A 17 20.04 10.40 -9.58
C THR A 17 18.93 11.26 -10.19
N LEU A 18 19.26 12.22 -11.07
CA LEU A 18 18.26 13.16 -11.60
C LEU A 18 17.55 12.65 -12.88
N SER A 19 18.14 11.73 -13.64
CA SER A 19 17.57 11.27 -14.91
C SER A 19 16.64 10.06 -14.77
N VAL A 20 16.76 9.27 -13.69
CA VAL A 20 15.96 8.05 -13.47
C VAL A 20 14.64 8.34 -12.76
N ALA A 21 14.61 9.32 -11.84
CA ALA A 21 13.37 9.79 -11.21
C ALA A 21 12.39 10.39 -12.24
N ILE A 22 12.91 11.01 -13.31
CA ILE A 22 12.11 11.55 -14.40
C ILE A 22 11.49 10.43 -15.26
N ALA A 23 12.18 9.28 -15.41
CA ALA A 23 11.66 8.17 -16.22
C ALA A 23 10.48 7.44 -15.53
N ILE A 24 10.52 7.30 -14.21
CA ILE A 24 9.41 6.71 -13.43
C ILE A 24 8.27 7.70 -13.27
N GLY A 25 8.56 8.98 -12.98
CA GLY A 25 7.53 10.03 -12.97
C GLY A 25 6.84 10.19 -14.33
N ALA A 26 7.54 9.93 -15.44
CA ALA A 26 6.95 9.92 -16.79
C ALA A 26 6.11 8.67 -17.09
N LEU A 27 6.42 7.53 -16.47
CA LEU A 27 5.58 6.32 -16.56
C LEU A 27 4.24 6.51 -15.84
N PHE A 28 4.19 7.31 -14.77
CA PHE A 28 2.98 7.52 -13.93
C PHE A 28 2.37 8.93 -14.04
N ALA A 29 2.75 9.74 -15.03
CA ALA A 29 2.15 11.06 -15.22
C ALA A 29 0.71 10.96 -15.75
N PRO A 30 -0.26 11.75 -15.24
CA PRO A 30 -1.63 11.73 -15.72
C PRO A 30 -1.72 12.35 -17.12
N GLY A 31 -1.87 11.50 -18.13
CA GLY A 31 -2.24 11.92 -19.48
C GLY A 31 -3.76 12.03 -19.63
N ALA A 32 -4.32 13.20 -19.34
CA ALA A 32 -5.68 13.53 -19.75
C ALA A 32 -5.72 13.71 -21.27
N MET A 33 -6.04 12.67 -22.04
CA MET A 33 -6.69 12.76 -23.36
C MET A 33 -7.36 11.42 -23.70
N ALA A 34 -8.67 11.33 -23.47
CA ALA A 34 -9.51 10.39 -24.20
C ALA A 34 -9.66 10.91 -25.63
N ASP A 35 -8.89 10.37 -26.58
CA ASP A 35 -9.28 10.34 -28.00
C ASP A 35 -8.43 9.31 -28.79
N ASP A 36 -9.13 8.29 -29.29
CA ASP A 36 -8.83 7.44 -30.45
C ASP A 36 -7.42 6.81 -30.67
N ARG A 37 -6.72 6.35 -29.63
CA ARG A 37 -5.53 5.48 -29.76
C ARG A 37 -5.83 4.00 -29.51
N LYS A 38 -6.82 3.44 -30.22
CA LYS A 38 -6.83 2.01 -30.55
C LYS A 38 -5.82 1.78 -31.67
N LYS A 39 -4.67 1.16 -31.37
CA LYS A 39 -3.68 0.51 -32.26
C LYS A 39 -2.22 0.90 -31.96
N VAL A 40 -1.69 0.52 -30.80
CA VAL A 40 -0.37 -0.12 -30.58
C VAL A 40 -0.41 -0.62 -29.12
N GLY A 41 -0.96 -1.81 -28.88
CA GLY A 41 -1.15 -2.38 -27.54
C GLY A 41 -2.49 -3.12 -27.43
N ASN A 42 -2.49 -4.29 -26.79
CA ASN A 42 -3.68 -5.12 -26.58
C ASN A 42 -4.47 -4.64 -25.35
N GLY A 43 -5.14 -3.48 -25.43
CA GLY A 43 -6.12 -3.02 -24.44
C GLY A 43 -5.70 -3.06 -22.95
N PRO A 44 -6.67 -2.87 -22.04
CA PRO A 44 -6.47 -3.13 -20.61
C PRO A 44 -6.11 -4.61 -20.36
N LYS A 45 -4.98 -4.87 -19.71
CA LYS A 45 -4.46 -6.22 -19.39
C LYS A 45 -4.58 -6.57 -17.91
N HIS A 46 -4.89 -5.61 -17.04
CA HIS A 46 -4.87 -5.72 -15.58
C HIS A 46 -6.13 -5.13 -14.93
N GLU A 47 -7.15 -4.78 -15.72
CA GLU A 47 -8.45 -4.30 -15.27
C GLU A 47 -9.09 -5.25 -14.25
N GLY A 48 -9.65 -4.68 -13.18
CA GLY A 48 -10.20 -5.45 -12.06
C GLY A 48 -9.15 -6.13 -11.17
N GLY A 49 -7.87 -5.80 -11.35
CA GLY A 49 -6.78 -6.34 -10.54
C GLY A 49 -6.77 -5.81 -9.11
N VAL A 50 -6.37 -6.67 -8.18
CA VAL A 50 -6.33 -6.39 -6.75
C VAL A 50 -4.97 -6.73 -6.17
N ILE A 51 -4.63 -6.13 -5.02
CA ILE A 51 -3.52 -6.58 -4.18
C ILE A 51 -4.03 -7.03 -2.82
N TYR A 52 -3.50 -8.14 -2.31
CA TYR A 52 -3.91 -8.70 -1.01
C TYR A 52 -2.73 -9.34 -0.30
N LEU A 53 -2.91 -9.67 0.97
CA LEU A 53 -1.91 -10.35 1.78
C LEU A 53 -2.37 -11.75 2.16
N SER A 54 -1.42 -12.66 2.33
CA SER A 54 -1.66 -13.92 3.04
C SER A 54 -0.51 -14.25 3.98
N VAL A 55 -0.84 -14.71 5.17
CA VAL A 55 0.10 -15.32 6.12
C VAL A 55 0.61 -16.63 5.52
N ILE A 56 1.95 -16.78 5.46
CA ILE A 56 2.60 -17.99 4.95
C ILE A 56 3.12 -18.86 6.10
N GLY A 57 3.40 -18.25 7.25
CA GLY A 57 3.81 -18.97 8.45
C GLY A 57 4.74 -18.17 9.34
N ASP A 58 5.51 -18.90 10.15
CA ASP A 58 6.52 -18.33 11.04
C ASP A 58 7.75 -17.85 10.28
N LEU A 59 8.49 -16.91 10.88
CA LEU A 59 9.79 -16.49 10.36
C LEU A 59 10.74 -17.70 10.34
N PRO A 60 11.27 -18.12 9.17
CA PRO A 60 12.23 -19.22 9.12
C PRO A 60 13.51 -18.86 9.87
N SER A 61 14.23 -19.87 10.37
CA SER A 61 15.48 -19.71 11.13
C SER A 61 16.69 -19.23 10.31
N GLY A 62 16.45 -18.57 9.17
CA GLY A 62 17.45 -18.03 8.25
C GLY A 62 17.03 -16.68 7.67
N SER A 63 17.88 -16.11 6.82
CA SER A 63 17.60 -14.82 6.20
C SER A 63 16.63 -14.98 5.03
N LEU A 64 15.54 -14.20 5.00
CA LEU A 64 14.59 -14.11 3.89
C LEU A 64 15.16 -13.35 2.67
N VAL A 65 16.48 -13.41 2.46
CA VAL A 65 17.15 -12.68 1.38
C VAL A 65 16.98 -13.45 0.07
N GLY A 66 16.14 -12.92 -0.81
CA GLY A 66 16.27 -13.09 -2.27
C GLY A 66 15.29 -14.01 -2.99
N ASP A 67 14.64 -14.97 -2.33
CA ASP A 67 13.78 -15.95 -3.03
C ASP A 67 12.29 -15.72 -2.81
N CYS A 68 11.85 -14.51 -3.12
CA CYS A 68 10.43 -14.14 -3.15
C CYS A 68 9.57 -15.11 -4.00
N TYR A 69 10.15 -15.70 -5.04
CA TYR A 69 9.49 -16.68 -5.92
C TYR A 69 9.39 -18.09 -5.32
N SER A 70 9.99 -18.34 -4.15
CA SER A 70 9.81 -19.59 -3.40
C SER A 70 8.53 -19.61 -2.56
N PHE A 71 7.90 -18.45 -2.35
CA PHE A 71 6.62 -18.39 -1.64
C PHE A 71 5.53 -19.14 -2.42
N PRO A 72 4.63 -19.84 -1.71
CA PRO A 72 3.50 -20.50 -2.36
C PRO A 72 2.63 -19.45 -3.04
N ARG A 73 1.97 -19.83 -4.14
CA ARG A 73 0.95 -18.99 -4.76
C ARG A 73 -0.39 -19.33 -4.13
N ILE A 74 -0.88 -18.43 -3.30
CA ILE A 74 -2.13 -18.60 -2.55
C ILE A 74 -3.20 -17.81 -3.29
N ALA A 75 -4.26 -18.46 -3.75
CA ALA A 75 -5.36 -17.77 -4.39
C ALA A 75 -6.13 -16.89 -3.37
N PRO A 76 -6.80 -15.80 -3.80
CA PRO A 76 -7.51 -14.91 -2.89
C PRO A 76 -8.48 -15.62 -1.94
N GLN A 77 -9.23 -16.61 -2.42
CA GLN A 77 -10.16 -17.39 -1.59
C GLN A 77 -9.50 -18.24 -0.50
N ASP A 78 -8.21 -18.52 -0.63
CA ASP A 78 -7.43 -19.36 0.27
C ASP A 78 -6.50 -18.53 1.17
N ALA A 79 -6.55 -17.20 1.07
CA ALA A 79 -5.68 -16.31 1.82
C ALA A 79 -6.01 -16.32 3.32
N VAL A 80 -4.96 -16.39 4.14
CA VAL A 80 -5.06 -16.30 5.60
C VAL A 80 -4.71 -14.88 6.00
N THR A 81 -5.66 -14.18 6.62
CA THR A 81 -5.52 -12.74 6.93
C THR A 81 -5.44 -12.38 8.41
N GLU A 82 -5.28 -13.38 9.29
CA GLU A 82 -5.17 -13.20 10.72
C GLU A 82 -3.78 -13.59 11.22
N ILE A 83 -3.14 -12.68 11.97
CA ILE A 83 -1.95 -12.97 12.78
C ILE A 83 -2.33 -13.01 14.27
N PRO A 84 -1.59 -13.75 15.11
CA PRO A 84 -1.84 -13.72 16.55
C PRO A 84 -1.43 -12.37 17.14
N SER A 85 -2.16 -11.93 18.17
CA SER A 85 -1.82 -10.76 18.99
C SER A 85 -1.02 -11.16 20.24
N ASP A 86 -0.02 -12.04 20.09
CA ASP A 86 0.78 -12.61 21.18
C ASP A 86 2.28 -12.28 21.08
N GLY A 87 2.66 -11.41 20.14
CA GLY A 87 4.05 -11.06 19.85
C GLY A 87 4.79 -12.08 18.98
N THR A 88 4.13 -13.11 18.43
CA THR A 88 4.78 -14.05 17.52
C THR A 88 4.90 -13.44 16.11
N PRO A 89 6.12 -13.32 15.55
CA PRO A 89 6.29 -12.77 14.21
C PRO A 89 5.79 -13.72 13.12
N LYS A 90 5.04 -13.19 12.15
CA LYS A 90 4.51 -13.93 11.00
C LYS A 90 4.98 -13.32 9.69
N VAL A 91 5.40 -14.18 8.76
CA VAL A 91 5.70 -13.80 7.38
C VAL A 91 4.41 -13.72 6.60
N CYS A 92 4.16 -12.57 6.00
CA CYS A 92 3.03 -12.32 5.13
C CYS A 92 3.51 -11.86 3.77
N VAL A 93 2.91 -12.44 2.73
CA VAL A 93 3.26 -12.14 1.35
C VAL A 93 2.13 -11.33 0.73
N VAL A 94 2.52 -10.27 0.02
CA VAL A 94 1.63 -9.47 -0.80
C VAL A 94 1.57 -10.10 -2.19
N TYR A 95 0.36 -10.33 -2.67
CA TYR A 95 0.08 -10.85 -3.99
C TYR A 95 -0.60 -9.80 -4.86
N ALA A 96 -0.29 -9.80 -6.14
CA ALA A 96 -1.15 -9.23 -7.17
C ALA A 96 -1.99 -10.35 -7.79
N ALA A 97 -3.29 -10.12 -7.95
CA ALA A 97 -4.20 -11.02 -8.64
C ALA A 97 -5.13 -10.29 -9.59
N PHE A 98 -5.51 -10.98 -10.65
CA PHE A 98 -6.35 -10.45 -11.73
C PHE A 98 -7.53 -11.37 -12.02
N PRO A 99 -8.61 -10.87 -12.63
CA PRO A 99 -9.76 -11.69 -13.00
C PRO A 99 -9.37 -12.92 -13.83
N GLU A 100 -10.15 -14.01 -13.73
CA GLU A 100 -9.91 -15.21 -14.50
C GLU A 100 -9.89 -14.91 -16.02
N GLY A 101 -8.95 -15.52 -16.75
CA GLY A 101 -8.80 -15.30 -18.20
C GLY A 101 -7.98 -14.07 -18.57
N THR A 102 -7.52 -13.28 -17.60
CA THR A 102 -6.62 -12.15 -17.83
C THR A 102 -5.22 -12.64 -18.22
N GLU A 103 -4.66 -12.12 -19.33
CA GLU A 103 -3.27 -12.36 -19.71
C GLU A 103 -2.35 -11.46 -18.89
N MET A 104 -1.91 -11.98 -17.74
CA MET A 104 -1.05 -11.23 -16.83
C MET A 104 0.31 -10.96 -17.47
N ASP A 105 0.66 -9.68 -17.55
CA ASP A 105 1.93 -9.21 -18.09
C ASP A 105 2.46 -8.02 -17.26
N LEU A 106 2.68 -8.25 -15.97
CA LEU A 106 2.91 -7.21 -14.97
C LEU A 106 4.37 -6.77 -14.93
N THR A 107 4.64 -5.53 -15.30
CA THR A 107 5.99 -4.94 -15.26
C THR A 107 6.18 -3.91 -14.15
N GLY A 108 5.11 -3.42 -13.52
CA GLY A 108 5.24 -2.55 -12.37
C GLY A 108 3.97 -2.37 -11.56
N VAL A 109 4.14 -1.93 -10.32
CA VAL A 109 3.06 -1.68 -9.37
C VAL A 109 3.37 -0.46 -8.52
N THR A 110 2.35 0.31 -8.18
CA THR A 110 2.41 1.38 -7.19
C THR A 110 1.43 1.05 -6.07
N LEU A 111 1.87 1.17 -4.82
CA LEU A 111 1.05 0.90 -3.64
C LEU A 111 1.56 1.71 -2.45
N GLY A 112 0.75 1.80 -1.40
CA GLY A 112 1.09 2.34 -0.10
C GLY A 112 0.69 1.38 1.02
N VAL A 113 1.07 1.75 2.23
CA VAL A 113 0.75 0.99 3.44
C VAL A 113 0.26 1.92 4.54
N GLU A 114 -0.74 1.48 5.28
CA GLU A 114 -1.19 2.10 6.53
C GLU A 114 -1.40 1.01 7.56
N TYR A 115 -1.03 1.28 8.81
CA TYR A 115 -1.20 0.34 9.90
C TYR A 115 -1.21 1.03 11.26
N ASP A 116 -1.87 0.36 12.21
CA ASP A 116 -1.99 0.80 13.61
C ASP A 116 -0.63 0.72 14.33
N PRO A 117 -0.38 1.55 15.36
CA PRO A 117 0.83 1.48 16.17
C PRO A 117 1.07 0.13 16.86
N SER A 118 0.02 -0.70 17.03
CA SER A 118 0.12 -2.04 17.59
C SER A 118 0.71 -3.08 16.62
N ILE A 119 0.83 -2.74 15.33
CA ILE A 119 1.50 -3.57 14.32
C ILE A 119 2.96 -3.13 14.17
N GLU A 120 3.88 -4.05 14.48
CA GLU A 120 5.31 -3.87 14.31
C GLU A 120 5.81 -4.58 13.04
N LEU A 121 6.51 -3.83 12.16
CA LEU A 121 7.22 -4.38 11.01
C LEU A 121 8.66 -4.71 11.37
N THR A 122 8.97 -6.00 11.51
CA THR A 122 10.33 -6.47 11.87
C THR A 122 11.16 -6.90 10.66
N GLY A 123 10.55 -6.97 9.48
CA GLY A 123 11.23 -7.30 8.23
C GLY A 123 10.35 -7.05 7.02
N TYR A 124 10.96 -6.81 5.87
CA TYR A 124 10.27 -6.65 4.59
C TYR A 124 11.21 -6.93 3.42
N GLY A 125 10.62 -7.22 2.26
CA GLY A 125 11.35 -7.41 1.01
C GLY A 125 10.41 -7.47 -0.19
N TYR A 126 10.99 -7.69 -1.37
CA TYR A 126 10.31 -7.47 -2.64
C TYR A 126 10.61 -8.59 -3.64
N CYS A 127 9.68 -8.80 -4.57
CA CYS A 127 9.72 -9.87 -5.57
C CYS A 127 9.98 -9.31 -6.98
N GLN A 128 10.92 -8.36 -7.07
CA GLN A 128 11.17 -7.52 -8.24
C GLN A 128 12.24 -8.05 -9.20
N GLY A 129 13.04 -9.03 -8.77
CA GLY A 129 14.22 -9.47 -9.50
C GLY A 129 15.21 -8.31 -9.69
N GLU A 130 15.56 -8.01 -10.94
CA GLU A 130 16.45 -6.89 -11.30
C GLU A 130 15.71 -5.55 -11.46
N GLY A 131 14.43 -5.51 -11.08
CA GLY A 131 13.59 -4.33 -11.16
C GLY A 131 14.03 -3.18 -10.25
N VAL A 132 13.38 -2.04 -10.43
CA VAL A 132 13.67 -0.80 -9.71
C VAL A 132 12.65 -0.60 -8.59
N LEU A 133 13.11 -0.09 -7.45
CA LEU A 133 12.29 0.25 -6.30
C LEU A 133 12.47 1.73 -5.98
N VAL A 134 11.35 2.44 -5.83
CA VAL A 134 11.32 3.83 -5.38
C VAL A 134 10.27 3.94 -4.28
N GLY A 135 10.72 3.98 -3.03
CA GLY A 135 9.87 4.25 -1.89
C GLY A 135 9.83 5.74 -1.54
N THR A 136 8.81 6.16 -0.81
CA THR A 136 8.87 7.42 -0.05
C THR A 136 10.01 7.36 0.97
N PRO A 137 10.54 8.50 1.45
CA PRO A 137 11.68 8.51 2.37
C PRO A 137 11.45 7.72 3.68
N THR A 138 10.19 7.56 4.07
CA THR A 138 9.76 6.87 5.28
C THR A 138 9.43 5.39 5.05
N TRP A 139 9.54 4.87 3.82
CA TRP A 139 9.15 3.49 3.54
C TRP A 139 9.92 2.48 4.40
N PRO A 140 9.24 1.48 5.04
CA PRO A 140 7.82 1.14 4.94
C PRO A 140 6.93 1.62 6.11
N SER A 141 7.22 2.77 6.73
CA SER A 141 6.37 3.33 7.80
C SER A 141 4.91 3.52 7.37
N SER A 142 3.98 3.50 8.32
CA SER A 142 2.57 3.79 8.07
C SER A 142 2.40 5.15 7.35
N GLY A 143 1.60 5.19 6.29
CA GLY A 143 1.45 6.33 5.38
C GLY A 143 2.50 6.44 4.27
N ALA A 144 3.43 5.48 4.17
CA ALA A 144 4.46 5.45 3.13
C ALA A 144 3.98 4.80 1.82
N GLY A 145 4.70 5.10 0.73
CA GLY A 145 4.44 4.59 -0.61
C GLY A 145 5.62 3.86 -1.25
N LEU A 146 5.33 2.93 -2.15
CA LEU A 146 6.30 2.22 -2.98
C LEU A 146 5.85 2.17 -4.44
N ALA A 147 6.74 2.55 -5.34
CA ALA A 147 6.69 2.22 -6.76
C ALA A 147 7.75 1.15 -7.06
N MET A 148 7.35 0.08 -7.74
CA MET A 148 8.21 -1.06 -8.05
C MET A 148 8.03 -1.47 -9.51
N THR A 149 9.13 -1.82 -10.18
CA THR A 149 9.10 -2.52 -11.47
C THR A 149 9.63 -3.94 -11.33
N PHE A 150 9.26 -4.83 -12.24
CA PHE A 150 9.65 -6.25 -12.23
C PHE A 150 10.53 -6.56 -13.44
N ILE A 151 11.68 -7.19 -13.20
CA ILE A 151 12.55 -7.73 -14.27
C ILE A 151 12.96 -9.15 -13.88
N PRO A 152 12.49 -10.19 -14.60
CA PRO A 152 11.53 -10.13 -15.72
C PRO A 152 10.11 -9.68 -15.29
N HIS A 153 9.26 -9.31 -16.26
CA HIS A 153 7.83 -9.07 -15.99
C HIS A 153 7.17 -10.36 -15.49
N LEU A 154 6.14 -10.21 -14.68
CA LEU A 154 5.46 -11.33 -14.02
C LEU A 154 4.26 -11.77 -14.87
N THR A 155 4.18 -13.07 -15.16
CA THR A 155 3.18 -13.66 -16.07
C THR A 155 2.27 -14.69 -15.41
N GLU A 156 2.39 -14.90 -14.11
CA GLU A 156 1.64 -15.91 -13.36
C GLU A 156 0.63 -15.25 -12.43
N ASN A 157 -0.61 -15.72 -12.40
CA ASN A 157 -1.70 -15.15 -11.59
C ASN A 157 -2.23 -16.19 -10.59
N PRO A 158 -2.25 -15.93 -9.26
CA PRO A 158 -1.68 -14.77 -8.58
C PRO A 158 -0.15 -14.82 -8.49
N THR A 159 0.50 -13.67 -8.30
CA THR A 159 1.96 -13.57 -8.14
C THR A 159 2.36 -12.87 -6.85
N PRO A 160 3.38 -13.35 -6.12
CA PRO A 160 3.95 -12.60 -5.01
C PRO A 160 4.71 -11.37 -5.53
N ILE A 161 4.48 -10.21 -4.91
CA ILE A 161 5.11 -8.93 -5.29
C ILE A 161 5.99 -8.36 -4.16
N ALA A 162 5.62 -8.58 -2.90
CA ALA A 162 6.39 -8.14 -1.74
C ALA A 162 6.10 -9.05 -0.54
N TRP A 163 6.86 -8.89 0.55
CA TRP A 163 6.57 -9.54 1.82
C TRP A 163 6.91 -8.63 3.00
N PHE A 164 6.23 -8.88 4.11
CA PHE A 164 6.44 -8.24 5.39
C PHE A 164 6.51 -9.29 6.50
N VAL A 165 7.18 -8.95 7.60
CA VAL A 165 7.13 -9.71 8.85
C VAL A 165 6.40 -8.84 9.85
N PHE A 166 5.19 -9.24 10.18
CA PHE A 166 4.35 -8.57 11.16
C PHE A 166 4.52 -9.21 12.52
N GLN A 167 4.51 -8.39 13.56
CA GLN A 167 4.36 -8.81 14.93
C GLN A 167 3.35 -7.87 15.61
N ALA A 168 2.51 -8.41 16.49
CA ALA A 168 1.55 -7.61 17.25
C ALA A 168 1.35 -8.22 18.64
N SER A 169 1.33 -7.39 19.67
CA SER A 169 1.01 -7.81 21.06
C SER A 169 -0.40 -7.42 21.49
N GLU A 170 -1.08 -6.62 20.68
CA GLU A 170 -2.46 -6.19 20.85
C GLU A 170 -3.18 -6.28 19.51
N PRO A 171 -4.53 -6.24 19.49
CA PRO A 171 -5.26 -6.13 18.24
C PRO A 171 -4.84 -4.89 17.43
N GLY A 172 -4.86 -5.04 16.11
CA GLY A 172 -4.45 -4.00 15.18
C GLY A 172 -4.63 -4.43 13.74
N GLU A 173 -4.53 -3.48 12.83
CA GLU A 173 -4.71 -3.68 11.40
C GLU A 173 -3.52 -3.15 10.61
N PHE A 174 -3.15 -3.90 9.58
CA PHE A 174 -2.32 -3.45 8.48
C PHE A 174 -3.13 -3.52 7.19
N ARG A 175 -3.12 -2.45 6.41
CA ARG A 175 -3.81 -2.37 5.13
C ARG A 175 -2.89 -1.89 4.02
N LEU A 176 -3.08 -2.50 2.85
CA LEU A 176 -2.58 -1.95 1.61
C LEU A 176 -3.47 -0.78 1.21
N VAL A 177 -2.88 0.25 0.62
CA VAL A 177 -3.61 1.43 0.15
C VAL A 177 -3.03 1.93 -1.18
N PRO A 178 -3.68 2.85 -1.89
CA PRO A 178 -3.04 3.58 -2.98
C PRO A 178 -1.74 4.27 -2.52
N HIS A 179 -0.78 4.45 -3.42
CA HIS A 179 0.42 5.23 -3.10
C HIS A 179 0.03 6.66 -2.66
N PRO A 180 0.60 7.19 -1.56
CA PRO A 180 0.20 8.47 -0.95
C PRO A 180 0.48 9.70 -1.82
N ILE A 181 1.42 9.60 -2.78
CA ILE A 181 1.58 10.62 -3.83
C ILE A 181 0.42 10.49 -4.83
N PRO A 182 -0.46 11.50 -4.97
CA PRO A 182 -1.70 11.39 -5.76
C PRO A 182 -1.48 11.07 -7.24
N THR A 183 -0.36 11.52 -7.82
CA THR A 183 -0.03 11.23 -9.22
C THR A 183 0.34 9.77 -9.45
N HIS A 184 0.81 9.05 -8.42
CA HIS A 184 1.08 7.61 -8.53
C HIS A 184 -0.21 6.82 -8.27
N GLY A 185 -0.88 7.06 -7.14
CA GLY A 185 -2.04 6.27 -6.72
C GLY A 185 -1.69 4.78 -6.61
N GLY A 186 -2.69 3.89 -6.72
CA GLY A 186 -2.45 2.45 -6.83
C GLY A 186 -2.72 1.97 -8.25
N ARG A 187 -1.67 1.54 -8.94
CA ARG A 187 -1.72 1.17 -10.35
C ARG A 187 -0.86 -0.03 -10.67
N PHE A 188 -1.33 -0.87 -11.58
CA PHE A 188 -0.53 -1.85 -12.30
C PHE A 188 -0.05 -1.27 -13.63
N ALA A 189 1.16 -1.66 -14.05
CA ALA A 189 1.72 -1.34 -15.34
C ALA A 189 1.97 -2.62 -16.14
N ASN A 190 1.55 -2.64 -17.40
CA ASN A 190 1.82 -3.76 -18.31
C ASN A 190 3.16 -3.63 -19.06
N PHE A 191 3.68 -4.73 -19.62
CA PHE A 191 4.96 -4.75 -20.34
C PHE A 191 4.88 -4.27 -21.81
N ASP A 192 3.86 -3.48 -22.17
CA ASP A 192 3.78 -2.92 -23.51
C ASP A 192 4.86 -1.86 -23.74
N ALA A 193 5.21 -1.59 -25.01
CA ALA A 193 6.21 -0.57 -25.36
C ALA A 193 5.86 0.84 -24.84
N ILE A 194 4.57 1.11 -24.70
CA ILE A 194 4.04 2.20 -23.89
C ILE A 194 3.15 1.53 -22.84
N PRO A 195 3.60 1.43 -21.59
CA PRO A 195 2.84 0.75 -20.56
C PRO A 195 1.46 1.40 -20.37
N TRP A 196 0.41 0.58 -20.40
CA TRP A 196 -0.87 0.99 -19.86
C TRP A 196 -0.84 0.89 -18.34
N LEU A 197 -1.44 1.89 -17.70
CA LEU A 197 -1.64 1.91 -16.27
C LEU A 197 -3.10 1.64 -15.95
N GLU A 198 -3.33 0.64 -15.13
CA GLU A 198 -4.67 0.26 -14.70
C GLU A 198 -4.79 0.44 -13.18
N PRO A 199 -5.90 1.00 -12.68
CA PRO A 199 -6.09 1.17 -11.26
C PRO A 199 -6.16 -0.20 -10.57
N ILE A 200 -5.59 -0.27 -9.37
CA ILE A 200 -5.84 -1.37 -8.46
C ILE A 200 -7.23 -1.14 -7.85
N THR A 201 -8.14 -2.09 -8.05
CA THR A 201 -9.55 -1.99 -7.65
C THR A 201 -9.82 -2.46 -6.22
N GLY A 202 -8.89 -3.20 -5.62
CA GLY A 202 -9.04 -3.73 -4.27
C GLY A 202 -7.72 -3.89 -3.53
N TYR A 203 -7.77 -3.61 -2.23
CA TYR A 203 -6.62 -3.67 -1.33
C TYR A 203 -6.96 -4.53 -0.10
N GLY A 204 -6.14 -5.55 0.14
CA GLY A 204 -6.31 -6.45 1.28
C GLY A 204 -5.73 -5.91 2.58
N THR A 205 -6.17 -6.52 3.69
CA THR A 205 -5.72 -6.21 5.04
C THR A 205 -5.30 -7.47 5.80
N ILE A 206 -4.35 -7.31 6.72
CA ILE A 206 -4.04 -8.28 7.78
C ILE A 206 -4.50 -7.68 9.10
N ARG A 207 -5.03 -8.52 9.99
CA ARG A 207 -5.39 -8.10 11.35
C ARG A 207 -4.77 -9.00 12.40
N ALA A 208 -4.42 -8.40 13.53
CA ALA A 208 -4.00 -9.12 14.73
C ALA A 208 -5.22 -9.46 15.59
N GLY A 209 -5.40 -10.75 15.90
CA GLY A 209 -6.48 -11.26 16.76
C GLY A 209 -7.89 -11.27 16.14
N SER A 210 -7.99 -11.01 14.83
CA SER A 210 -9.21 -11.22 14.04
C SER A 210 -8.88 -11.36 12.55
N PRO A 211 -9.79 -11.89 11.72
CA PRO A 211 -9.60 -11.94 10.27
C PRO A 211 -9.53 -10.54 9.65
N GLY A 212 -8.58 -10.33 8.74
CA GLY A 212 -8.54 -9.19 7.82
C GLY A 212 -9.43 -9.40 6.60
N TYR A 213 -9.26 -8.54 5.59
CA TYR A 213 -10.07 -8.50 4.37
C TYR A 213 -9.25 -8.93 3.14
N VAL A 214 -9.89 -9.68 2.25
CA VAL A 214 -9.32 -10.08 0.95
C VAL A 214 -10.24 -9.60 -0.17
N PRO A 215 -9.80 -8.66 -1.02
CA PRO A 215 -10.54 -8.29 -2.22
C PRO A 215 -10.49 -9.42 -3.25
N MET A 216 -11.61 -9.68 -3.91
CA MET A 216 -11.67 -10.63 -5.02
C MET A 216 -11.40 -9.90 -6.35
N PRO A 217 -10.53 -10.45 -7.23
CA PRO A 217 -10.29 -9.86 -8.54
C PRO A 217 -11.56 -9.83 -9.40
N GLY A 218 -11.84 -8.68 -10.02
CA GLY A 218 -12.99 -8.50 -10.91
C GLY A 218 -14.33 -8.32 -10.22
N ASP A 219 -14.38 -8.40 -8.89
CA ASP A 219 -15.54 -7.91 -8.16
C ASP A 219 -15.67 -6.40 -8.38
N PRO A 220 -16.89 -5.87 -8.54
CA PRO A 220 -17.09 -4.44 -8.66
C PRO A 220 -16.56 -3.76 -7.39
N ASP A 221 -15.80 -2.68 -7.55
CA ASP A 221 -15.30 -1.88 -6.44
C ASP A 221 -16.43 -1.61 -5.44
N PRO A 222 -16.26 -1.94 -4.14
CA PRO A 222 -17.29 -1.69 -3.16
C PRO A 222 -17.55 -0.17 -3.10
N ILE A 223 -18.76 0.21 -3.52
CA ILE A 223 -19.24 1.58 -3.38
C ILE A 223 -19.60 1.77 -1.91
N GLY A 224 -18.93 2.72 -1.29
CA GLY A 224 -19.11 3.05 0.11
C GLY A 224 -19.44 4.51 0.33
N ILE A 225 -19.35 4.91 1.58
CA ILE A 225 -19.58 6.28 2.02
C ILE A 225 -18.27 7.05 1.84
N CYS A 226 -18.30 8.11 1.03
CA CYS A 226 -17.21 9.05 0.88
C CYS A 226 -17.60 10.43 1.39
N CYS A 227 -16.81 11.00 2.29
CA CYS A 227 -17.01 12.33 2.85
C CYS A 227 -16.05 13.32 2.21
N VAL A 228 -16.58 14.24 1.39
CA VAL A 228 -15.85 15.30 0.67
C VAL A 228 -16.47 16.67 0.95
N GLY A 229 -16.76 16.96 2.22
CA GLY A 229 -17.63 18.08 2.63
C GLY A 229 -19.14 17.81 2.40
N GLU A 230 -19.47 16.79 1.60
CA GLU A 230 -20.78 16.15 1.52
C GLU A 230 -20.62 14.63 1.42
N CYS A 231 -21.69 13.87 1.68
CA CYS A 231 -21.66 12.43 1.53
C CYS A 231 -21.92 12.02 0.08
N LEU A 232 -20.93 11.40 -0.56
CA LEU A 232 -21.04 10.77 -1.87
C LEU A 232 -20.93 9.25 -1.75
N GLN A 233 -21.61 8.53 -2.65
CA GLN A 233 -21.40 7.10 -2.82
C GLN A 233 -20.39 6.88 -3.93
N LEU A 234 -19.14 6.61 -3.53
CA LEU A 234 -18.00 6.44 -4.41
C LEU A 234 -17.24 5.17 -4.04
N THR A 235 -16.38 4.70 -4.93
CA THR A 235 -15.37 3.69 -4.54
C THR A 235 -14.33 4.32 -3.63
N ALA A 236 -13.55 3.52 -2.90
CA ALA A 236 -12.46 4.05 -2.07
C ALA A 236 -11.43 4.86 -2.89
N PHE A 237 -11.14 4.41 -4.12
CA PHE A 237 -10.23 5.09 -5.02
C PHE A 237 -10.80 6.44 -5.49
N GLU A 238 -12.05 6.47 -5.94
CA GLU A 238 -12.73 7.71 -6.33
C GLU A 238 -12.81 8.67 -5.14
N CYS A 239 -13.07 8.16 -3.94
CA CYS A 239 -13.11 8.97 -2.74
C CYS A 239 -11.77 9.65 -2.45
N ALA A 240 -10.67 8.87 -2.47
CA ALA A 240 -9.33 9.41 -2.30
C ALA A 240 -8.95 10.41 -3.40
N TYR A 241 -9.39 10.19 -4.64
CA TYR A 241 -9.19 11.13 -5.75
C TYR A 241 -9.86 12.50 -5.50
N HIS A 242 -10.95 12.51 -4.74
CA HIS A 242 -11.64 13.73 -4.32
C HIS A 242 -11.13 14.28 -2.97
N ASP A 243 -9.98 13.81 -2.47
CA ASP A 243 -9.43 14.14 -1.15
C ASP A 243 -10.43 13.84 -0.01
N GLY A 244 -11.30 12.84 -0.21
CA GLY A 244 -12.35 12.47 0.72
C GLY A 244 -11.98 11.39 1.71
N LEU A 245 -12.75 11.31 2.80
CA LEU A 245 -12.69 10.24 3.78
C LEU A 245 -13.65 9.11 3.40
N PHE A 246 -13.11 7.92 3.11
CA PHE A 246 -13.91 6.73 2.85
C PHE A 246 -14.24 6.01 4.17
N LEU A 247 -15.52 6.00 4.57
CA LEU A 247 -15.98 5.35 5.80
C LEU A 247 -16.29 3.84 5.64
N GLY A 248 -16.02 3.28 4.45
CA GLY A 248 -16.33 1.88 4.14
C GLY A 248 -17.70 1.71 3.48
N GLU A 249 -18.15 0.46 3.39
CA GLU A 249 -19.44 0.11 2.81
C GLU A 249 -20.60 0.77 3.56
N GLY A 250 -21.60 1.25 2.82
CA GLY A 250 -22.76 1.88 3.40
C GLY A 250 -23.49 2.80 2.43
N SER A 251 -24.39 3.62 2.98
CA SER A 251 -25.22 4.53 2.19
C SER A 251 -25.24 5.92 2.80
N CYS A 252 -25.20 6.93 1.94
CA CYS A 252 -25.37 8.34 2.31
C CYS A 252 -26.78 8.71 2.79
N SER A 253 -27.72 7.77 2.83
CA SER A 253 -29.11 7.99 3.27
C SER A 253 -29.26 8.52 4.70
N VAL A 254 -28.24 8.34 5.56
CA VAL A 254 -28.24 8.81 6.96
C VAL A 254 -27.26 9.96 7.23
N SER A 255 -26.72 10.61 6.19
CA SER A 255 -25.67 11.63 6.30
C SER A 255 -24.55 11.26 7.30
N PRO A 256 -23.87 10.13 7.09
CA PRO A 256 -22.80 9.64 7.98
C PRO A 256 -21.58 10.58 8.07
N CYS A 257 -21.44 11.52 7.14
CA CYS A 257 -20.39 12.53 7.10
C CYS A 257 -20.73 13.72 8.01
N ALA A 258 -20.85 13.49 9.30
CA ALA A 258 -20.94 14.57 10.27
C ALA A 258 -19.58 15.29 10.39
N ASP A 259 -19.57 16.57 10.81
CA ASP A 259 -18.36 17.42 10.89
C ASP A 259 -17.21 16.84 11.75
N ASP A 260 -17.52 15.85 12.58
CA ASP A 260 -16.62 15.09 13.45
C ASP A 260 -16.08 13.80 12.80
N ALA A 261 -16.74 13.26 11.77
CA ALA A 261 -16.27 12.07 11.06
C ALA A 261 -14.97 12.34 10.28
N GLU A 262 -14.82 13.54 9.70
CA GLU A 262 -13.61 13.98 9.00
C GLU A 262 -12.48 14.43 9.95
N LYS A 263 -12.78 14.51 11.24
CA LYS A 263 -11.82 14.88 12.28
C LYS A 263 -11.38 13.65 13.03
N GLY A 264 -10.18 13.72 13.59
CA GLY A 264 -9.64 12.69 14.45
C GLY A 264 -8.95 13.32 15.64
N ALA A 265 -8.70 12.51 16.65
CA ALA A 265 -7.87 12.86 17.77
C ALA A 265 -6.46 13.21 17.27
N CYS A 266 -6.02 14.43 17.56
CA CYS A 266 -4.68 14.91 17.30
C CYS A 266 -3.98 15.21 18.61
N CYS A 267 -2.90 14.48 18.88
CA CYS A 267 -2.07 14.71 20.06
C CYS A 267 -1.06 15.82 19.80
N LEU A 268 -1.13 16.88 20.61
CA LEU A 268 -0.25 18.05 20.60
C LEU A 268 0.47 18.14 21.95
N GLY A 269 1.44 17.24 22.20
CA GLY A 269 2.01 17.05 23.53
C GLY A 269 1.03 16.34 24.46
N ASP A 270 0.75 16.92 25.62
CA ASP A 270 -0.18 16.40 26.64
C ASP A 270 -1.66 16.72 26.36
N GLY A 271 -1.96 17.48 25.30
CA GLY A 271 -3.31 17.84 24.88
C GLY A 271 -3.78 17.05 23.67
N CYS A 272 -5.06 16.68 23.64
CA CYS A 272 -5.73 16.15 22.46
C CYS A 272 -6.72 17.17 21.90
N GLU A 273 -6.67 17.41 20.59
CA GLU A 273 -7.67 18.19 19.87
C GLU A 273 -8.32 17.39 18.75
N LEU A 274 -9.64 17.53 18.59
CA LEU A 274 -10.39 16.90 17.51
C LEU A 274 -10.33 17.83 16.29
N VAL A 275 -9.40 17.54 15.39
CA VAL A 275 -9.09 18.38 14.20
C VAL A 275 -8.97 17.52 12.96
N SER A 276 -8.93 18.16 11.77
CA SER A 276 -8.62 17.41 10.55
C SER A 276 -7.17 16.90 10.56
N ARG A 277 -6.91 15.82 9.81
CA ARG A 277 -5.55 15.29 9.61
C ARG A 277 -4.55 16.37 9.16
N ALA A 278 -4.97 17.22 8.22
CA ALA A 278 -4.14 18.30 7.71
C ALA A 278 -3.86 19.39 8.77
N GLU A 279 -4.81 19.72 9.63
CA GLU A 279 -4.60 20.61 10.78
C GLU A 279 -3.67 20.01 11.82
N CYS A 280 -3.81 18.71 12.07
CA CYS A 280 -2.99 18.00 13.04
C CYS A 280 -1.51 18.04 12.62
N TYR A 281 -1.22 17.66 11.38
CA TYR A 281 0.15 17.69 10.86
C TYR A 281 0.71 19.11 10.73
N ARG A 282 -0.10 20.12 10.38
CA ARG A 282 0.35 21.52 10.38
C ARG A 282 0.74 22.02 11.77
N SER A 283 0.15 21.43 12.81
CA SER A 283 0.43 21.77 14.21
C SER A 283 1.54 20.90 14.82
N ASN A 284 2.22 20.07 14.02
CA ASN A 284 3.18 19.05 14.48
C ASN A 284 2.58 18.12 15.55
N GLY A 285 1.35 17.65 15.33
CA GLY A 285 0.71 16.65 16.19
C GLY A 285 0.69 15.25 15.60
N ALA A 286 0.53 14.26 16.47
CA ALA A 286 0.30 12.88 16.10
C ALA A 286 -1.21 12.61 15.90
N PHE A 287 -1.60 12.30 14.67
CA PHE A 287 -2.99 12.05 14.32
C PHE A 287 -3.35 10.58 14.54
N ALA A 288 -4.35 10.31 15.39
CA ALA A 288 -4.78 8.96 15.77
C ALA A 288 -5.83 8.35 14.82
N GLY A 289 -6.02 8.94 13.64
CA GLY A 289 -6.99 8.50 12.63
C GLY A 289 -8.32 9.24 12.70
N GLU A 290 -8.98 9.36 11.54
CA GLU A 290 -10.30 9.97 11.40
C GLU A 290 -11.38 9.16 12.16
N GLY A 291 -12.35 9.85 12.76
CA GLY A 291 -13.39 9.24 13.60
C GLY A 291 -12.93 8.84 15.02
N THR A 292 -11.64 8.97 15.34
CA THR A 292 -11.12 8.70 16.68
C THR A 292 -11.39 9.87 17.62
N ALA A 293 -12.02 9.61 18.77
CA ALA A 293 -12.34 10.64 19.76
C ALA A 293 -11.20 10.88 20.76
N CYS A 294 -10.94 12.14 21.12
CA CYS A 294 -9.90 12.50 22.10
C CYS A 294 -10.10 11.87 23.48
N GLU A 295 -11.34 11.58 23.87
CA GLU A 295 -11.66 10.95 25.17
C GLU A 295 -11.15 9.50 25.25
N SER A 296 -10.96 8.86 24.11
CA SER A 296 -10.43 7.49 23.98
C SER A 296 -8.97 7.43 23.57
N THR A 297 -8.32 8.57 23.32
CA THR A 297 -6.93 8.64 22.87
C THR A 297 -6.06 9.28 23.95
N PRO A 298 -5.35 8.48 24.75
CA PRO A 298 -4.35 9.03 25.66
C PRO A 298 -3.19 9.61 24.84
N CYS A 299 -2.90 10.90 25.03
CA CYS A 299 -1.73 11.57 24.43
C CYS A 299 -0.62 11.63 25.48
N ASP A 300 0.57 11.11 25.14
CA ASP A 300 1.74 11.16 26.00
C ASP A 300 2.78 12.16 25.47
N GLU A 301 3.72 12.58 26.32
CA GLU A 301 4.75 13.55 25.94
C GLU A 301 5.67 13.10 24.79
N SER A 302 5.65 11.81 24.44
CA SER A 302 6.39 11.23 23.31
C SER A 302 5.73 11.46 21.94
N ASP A 303 4.46 11.89 21.90
CA ASP A 303 3.66 11.93 20.66
C ASP A 303 3.81 13.26 19.88
N ARG A 304 5.01 13.85 19.92
CA ARG A 304 5.41 15.09 19.23
C ARG A 304 6.29 14.85 18.01
#